data_AF-F2RBM8-F1
#
_entry.id   AF-F2RBM8-F1
#
_cell.length_a   1.000
_cell.length_b   1.000
_cell.length_c   1.000
_cell.angle_alpha   90.00
_cell.angle_beta   90.00
_cell.angle_gamma   90.00
#
_symmetry.space_group_name_H-M   'P 1'
#
loop_
_entity.id
_entity.type
_entity.pdbx_description
1 polymer ?
#
loop_
_entity_poly.entity_id
_entity_poly.type
_entity_poly.pdbx_seq_one_letter_code
_entity_poly.pdbx_strand_id
1 'polypeptide(L)'
;MRATGRTVYEWLRETLVDRLRLPEDAVTAQATADAAGLDSLAVTELSMIVQEEWGVAVDEDELAACATVGEVATLLEQRCQQPAAR
;
A
#
# COMPACT_ATOMS: atom_id res chain seq x y z
N MET A 1 -10.78 -10.81 20.53
CA MET A 1 -11.01 -10.36 19.15
C MET A 1 -10.13 -11.22 18.26
N ARG A 2 -10.71 -12.10 17.44
CA ARG A 2 -9.94 -12.94 16.52
C ARG A 2 -9.77 -12.17 15.21
N ALA A 3 -8.63 -11.51 15.02
CA ALA A 3 -8.25 -11.01 13.70
C ALA A 3 -7.76 -12.22 12.89
N THR A 4 -8.72 -12.91 12.27
CA THR A 4 -8.49 -14.01 11.34
C THR A 4 -7.86 -13.43 10.08
N GLY A 5 -6.60 -13.77 9.78
CA GLY A 5 -5.95 -13.54 8.48
C GLY A 5 -5.90 -12.08 8.01
N ARG A 6 -4.92 -11.30 8.49
CA ARG A 6 -4.64 -9.95 7.98
C ARG A 6 -4.33 -10.04 6.48
N THR A 7 -5.14 -9.39 5.64
CA THR A 7 -4.89 -9.26 4.19
C THR A 7 -3.93 -8.11 3.93
N VAL A 8 -3.33 -8.08 2.73
CA VAL A 8 -2.46 -6.96 2.32
C VAL A 8 -3.22 -5.64 2.29
N TYR A 9 -4.49 -5.63 1.89
CA TYR A 9 -5.32 -4.42 1.93
C TYR A 9 -5.49 -3.88 3.36
N GLU A 10 -5.74 -4.74 4.34
CA GLU A 10 -5.89 -4.31 5.74
C GLU A 10 -4.57 -3.76 6.28
N TRP A 11 -3.44 -4.43 5.99
CA TRP A 11 -2.13 -3.91 6.35
C TRP A 11 -1.83 -2.56 5.67
N LEU A 12 -2.12 -2.44 4.37
CA LEU A 12 -1.95 -1.21 3.61
C LEU A 12 -2.77 -0.09 4.26
N ARG A 13 -4.05 -0.35 4.55
CA ARG A 13 -4.93 0.61 5.20
C ARG A 13 -4.41 1.05 6.56
N GLU A 14 -3.97 0.13 7.41
CA GLU A 14 -3.38 0.49 8.71
C GLU A 14 -2.09 1.30 8.54
N THR A 15 -1.23 0.94 7.59
CA THR A 15 0.00 1.68 7.29
C THR A 15 -0.31 3.10 6.80
N LEU A 16 -1.25 3.26 5.87
CA LEU A 16 -1.65 4.58 5.35
C LEU A 16 -2.20 5.48 6.47
N VAL A 17 -3.05 4.93 7.35
CA VAL A 17 -3.67 5.72 8.42
C VAL A 17 -2.72 5.97 9.58
N ASP A 18 -1.99 4.97 10.05
CA ASP A 18 -1.14 5.10 11.24
C ASP A 18 0.25 5.64 10.92
N ARG A 19 0.89 5.16 9.86
CA ARG A 19 2.27 5.59 9.54
C ARG A 19 2.23 6.88 8.72
N LEU A 20 1.42 6.91 7.66
CA LEU A 20 1.35 8.06 6.77
C LEU A 20 0.34 9.13 7.20
N ARG A 21 -0.45 8.89 8.26
CA ARG A 21 -1.45 9.83 8.81
C ARG A 21 -2.51 10.25 7.80
N LEU A 22 -2.86 9.36 6.87
CA LEU A 22 -3.95 9.57 5.91
C LEU A 22 -5.32 9.40 6.58
N PRO A 23 -6.36 10.08 6.08
CA PRO A 23 -7.70 9.97 6.63
C PRO A 23 -8.31 8.59 6.34
N GLU A 24 -8.68 7.86 7.40
CA GLU A 24 -9.24 6.50 7.28
C GLU A 24 -10.50 6.40 6.40
N ASP A 25 -11.31 7.46 6.40
CA ASP A 25 -12.54 7.57 5.60
C ASP A 25 -12.24 7.67 4.10
N ALA A 26 -11.07 8.22 3.75
CA ALA A 26 -10.62 8.32 2.37
C ALA A 26 -9.89 7.07 1.87
N VAL A 27 -9.33 6.25 2.78
CA VAL A 27 -8.61 5.01 2.43
C VAL A 27 -9.61 3.88 2.16
N THR A 28 -10.20 3.92 0.97
CA THR A 28 -11.13 2.90 0.47
C THR A 28 -10.62 2.28 -0.82
N ALA A 29 -10.95 1.01 -1.09
CA ALA A 29 -10.51 0.33 -2.31
C ALA A 29 -10.90 1.02 -3.62
N GLN A 30 -11.99 1.80 -3.61
CA GLN A 30 -12.47 2.56 -4.77
C GLN A 30 -11.96 4.00 -4.82
N ALA A 31 -11.38 4.51 -3.71
CA ALA A 31 -10.79 5.83 -3.69
C ALA A 31 -9.55 5.87 -4.59
N THR A 32 -9.38 7.00 -5.27
CA THR A 32 -8.17 7.24 -6.04
C THR A 32 -6.98 7.44 -5.11
N ALA A 33 -5.77 7.20 -5.61
CA ALA A 33 -4.54 7.45 -4.85
C ALA A 33 -4.53 8.88 -4.28
N ASP A 34 -4.77 9.87 -5.13
CA ASP A 34 -4.88 11.29 -4.74
C ASP A 34 -5.96 11.52 -3.66
N ALA A 35 -7.18 10.99 -3.85
CA ALA A 35 -8.26 11.17 -2.87
C ALA A 35 -7.94 10.53 -1.51
N ALA A 36 -7.19 9.44 -1.50
CA ALA A 36 -6.73 8.78 -0.28
C ALA A 36 -5.56 9.52 0.41
N GLY A 37 -4.92 10.49 -0.27
CA GLY A 37 -3.71 11.18 0.20
C GLY A 37 -2.41 10.45 -0.13
N LEU A 38 -2.42 9.56 -1.14
CA LEU A 38 -1.23 8.94 -1.72
C LEU A 38 -0.56 9.91 -2.71
N ASP A 39 0.00 10.99 -2.18
CA ASP A 39 0.87 11.90 -2.91
C ASP A 39 2.25 11.29 -3.15
N SER A 40 3.11 11.98 -3.92
CA SER A 40 4.48 11.52 -4.21
C SER A 40 5.28 11.17 -2.94
N LEU A 41 5.17 11.98 -1.88
CA LEU A 41 5.82 11.69 -0.59
C LEU A 41 5.26 10.42 0.05
N ALA A 42 3.95 10.24 0.01
CA ALA A 42 3.30 9.07 0.59
C ALA A 42 3.68 7.79 -0.18
N VAL A 43 3.81 7.88 -1.50
CA VAL A 43 4.32 6.79 -2.34
C VAL A 43 5.76 6.41 -1.97
N THR A 44 6.65 7.39 -1.81
CA THR A 44 8.04 7.17 -1.36
C THR A 44 8.07 6.50 0.01
N GLU A 45 7.31 7.00 0.99
CA GLU A 45 7.27 6.44 2.34
C GLU A 45 6.69 5.02 2.33
N LEU A 46 5.62 4.78 1.56
CA LEU A 46 5.01 3.46 1.44
C LEU A 46 6.00 2.44 0.86
N SER A 47 6.77 2.81 -0.18
CA SER A 47 7.75 1.90 -0.79
C SER A 47 8.85 1.51 0.20
N MET A 48 9.31 2.45 1.02
CA MET A 48 10.28 2.20 2.10
C MET A 48 9.69 1.26 3.15
N ILE A 49 8.47 1.54 3.64
CA ILE A 49 7.81 0.71 4.66
C ILE A 49 7.61 -0.72 4.16
N VAL A 50 7.18 -0.91 2.91
CA VAL A 50 7.01 -2.25 2.31
C VAL A 50 8.35 -2.98 2.22
N GLN A 51 9.42 -2.29 1.82
CA GLN A 51 10.76 -2.87 1.77
C GLN A 51 11.27 -3.25 3.18
N GLU A 52 11.05 -2.42 4.18
CA GLU A 52 11.49 -2.68 5.56
C GLU A 52 10.68 -3.82 6.21
N GLU A 53 9.36 -3.84 6.02
CA GLU A 53 8.49 -4.80 6.69
C GLU A 53 8.48 -6.17 5.99
N TRP A 54 8.50 -6.19 4.65
CA TRP A 54 8.36 -7.42 3.87
C TRP A 54 9.61 -7.80 3.08
N GLY A 55 10.63 -6.95 3.02
CA GLY A 55 11.83 -7.20 2.21
C GLY A 55 11.56 -7.11 0.70
N VAL A 56 10.44 -6.48 0.31
CA VAL A 56 9.99 -6.39 -1.08
C VAL A 56 10.26 -4.99 -1.60
N ALA A 57 11.06 -4.88 -2.67
CA ALA A 57 11.22 -3.62 -3.37
C ALA A 57 10.04 -3.41 -4.34
N VAL A 58 9.35 -2.28 -4.18
CA VAL A 58 8.29 -1.84 -5.09
C VAL A 58 8.70 -0.49 -5.64
N ASP A 59 8.65 -0.33 -6.95
CA ASP A 59 9.02 0.91 -7.60
C ASP A 59 7.94 1.98 -7.39
N GLU A 60 8.38 3.21 -7.17
CA GLU A 60 7.49 4.35 -6.95
C GLU A 60 6.65 4.64 -8.18
N ASP A 61 7.18 4.41 -9.39
CA ASP A 61 6.47 4.60 -10.65
C ASP A 61 5.31 3.60 -10.78
N GLU A 62 5.48 2.38 -10.25
CA GLU A 62 4.44 1.35 -10.26
C GLU A 62 3.33 1.64 -9.24
N LEU A 63 3.69 2.16 -8.07
CA LEU A 63 2.73 2.66 -7.09
C LEU A 63 1.96 3.88 -7.63
N ALA A 64 2.65 4.80 -8.30
CA ALA A 64 2.06 5.97 -8.92
C ALA A 64 1.18 5.63 -10.14
N ALA A 65 1.47 4.52 -10.83
CA ALA A 65 0.65 4.02 -11.92
C ALA A 65 -0.70 3.45 -11.44
N CYS A 66 -0.81 3.09 -10.15
CA CYS A 66 -2.07 2.64 -9.57
C CYS A 66 -3.07 3.79 -9.44
N ALA A 67 -4.24 3.63 -10.07
CA ALA A 67 -5.29 4.65 -10.01
C ALA A 67 -5.97 4.71 -8.64
N THR A 68 -6.08 3.58 -7.94
CA THR A 68 -6.84 3.44 -6.69
C THR A 68 -6.08 2.70 -5.61
N VAL A 69 -6.50 2.86 -4.36
CA VAL A 69 -5.93 2.13 -3.21
C VAL A 69 -6.08 0.61 -3.39
N GLY A 70 -7.18 0.15 -4.00
CA GLY A 70 -7.37 -1.27 -4.30
C GLY A 70 -6.35 -1.83 -5.29
N GLU A 71 -5.97 -1.04 -6.30
CA GLU A 71 -4.91 -1.39 -7.25
C GLU A 71 -3.55 -1.49 -6.53
N VAL A 72 -3.24 -0.54 -5.64
CA VAL A 72 -2.03 -0.58 -4.82
C VAL A 72 -1.97 -1.85 -3.97
N ALA A 73 -3.07 -2.20 -3.28
CA ALA A 73 -3.14 -3.42 -2.49
C ALA A 73 -2.90 -4.67 -3.36
N THR A 74 -3.50 -4.70 -4.56
CA THR A 74 -3.35 -5.81 -5.50
C THR A 74 -1.93 -5.91 -6.04
N LEU A 75 -1.25 -4.79 -6.31
CA LEU A 75 0.16 -4.73 -6.70
C LEU A 75 1.03 -5.31 -5.58
N LEU A 76 0.81 -4.87 -4.34
CA LEU A 76 1.52 -5.34 -3.16
C LEU A 76 1.33 -6.85 -2.91
N GLU A 77 0.12 -7.37 -3.06
CA GLU A 77 -0.16 -8.81 -2.98
C GLU A 77 0.64 -9.60 -4.01
N GLN A 78 0.65 -9.12 -5.26
CA GLN A 78 1.41 -9.74 -6.33
C GLN A 78 2.90 -9.76 -6.02
N ARG A 79 3.46 -8.66 -5.47
CA ARG A 79 4.88 -8.59 -5.12
C ARG A 79 5.27 -9.45 -3.93
N CYS A 80 4.36 -9.59 -2.97
CA CYS A 80 4.60 -10.52 -1.86
C CYS A 80 4.58 -11.99 -2.32
N GLN A 81 3.80 -12.32 -3.36
CA GLN A 81 3.75 -13.66 -3.97
C GLN A 81 4.82 -13.91 -5.04
N GLN A 82 5.33 -12.86 -5.67
CA GLN A 82 6.40 -12.90 -6.65
C GLN A 82 7.68 -12.42 -5.95
N PRO A 83 8.44 -13.30 -5.26
CA PRO A 83 9.75 -12.89 -4.76
C PRO A 83 10.52 -12.37 -5.97
N ALA A 84 10.91 -11.09 -5.91
CA ALA A 84 11.59 -10.38 -6.98
C ALA A 84 12.63 -11.32 -7.60
N ALA A 85 12.45 -11.63 -8.87
CA ALA A 85 13.32 -12.56 -9.58
C ALA A 85 14.72 -11.96 -9.71
N ARG A 86 15.56 -12.25 -8.72
CA ARG A 86 17.02 -12.28 -8.72
C ARG A 86 17.80 -10.98 -8.90
#